data_AF-A0A328RRE8-F1
#
_entry.id   AF-A0A328RRE8-F1
#
_cell.length_a   1.000
_cell.length_b   1.000
_cell.length_c   1.000
_cell.angle_alpha   90.00
_cell.angle_beta   90.00
_cell.angle_gamma   90.00
#
_symmetry.space_group_name_H-M   'P 1'
#
loop_
_entity.id
_entity.type
_entity.pdbx_description
1 polymer ?
#
loop_
_entity_poly.entity_id
_entity_poly.type
_entity_poly.pdbx_seq_one_letter_code
_entity_poly.pdbx_strand_id
1 'polypeptide(L)' 'MLNERFCVRKTANTKKFIEKFKLTQREQSLIKYILKGYTNTYIAKTLFISENTVKRHIQNIFEKLEIDSFSSF' A
#
# COMPACT_ATOMS: atom_id res chain seq x y z
N MET A 1 10.18 -21.79 1.09
CA MET A 1 9.36 -21.61 2.31
C MET A 1 9.59 -20.19 2.81
N LEU A 2 8.51 -19.52 3.22
CA LEU A 2 8.37 -18.08 3.40
C LEU A 2 9.36 -17.51 4.43
N ASN A 3 10.25 -16.59 4.03
CA ASN A 3 11.21 -15.97 4.95
C ASN A 3 10.73 -14.59 5.42
N GLU A 4 10.40 -14.56 6.70
CA GLU A 4 9.79 -13.50 7.49
C GLU A 4 10.77 -12.36 7.81
N ARG A 5 10.91 -11.40 6.91
CA ARG A 5 11.63 -10.15 7.23
C ARG A 5 10.94 -8.95 6.61
N PHE A 6 9.93 -8.40 7.26
CA PHE A 6 9.78 -6.94 7.27
C PHE A 6 9.06 -6.46 8.54
N CYS A 7 9.85 -5.77 9.36
CA CYS A 7 9.56 -5.32 10.71
C CYS A 7 8.53 -4.17 10.69
N VAL A 8 7.44 -4.36 11.42
CA VAL A 8 6.37 -3.40 11.65
C VAL A 8 6.90 -2.21 12.47
N ARG A 9 7.20 -1.08 11.81
CA ARG A 9 7.37 0.21 12.52
C ARG A 9 6.63 1.33 11.81
N LYS A 10 5.71 1.96 12.58
CA LYS A 10 5.09 3.29 12.46
C LYS A 10 3.62 3.35 11.99
N THR A 11 2.73 3.08 12.95
CA THR A 11 1.29 3.38 12.91
C THR A 11 0.97 4.61 13.77
N ALA A 12 1.24 5.81 13.28
CA ALA A 12 0.89 7.04 14.03
C ALA A 12 0.28 8.18 13.20
N ASN A 13 0.13 8.07 11.87
CA ASN A 13 -0.29 9.22 11.05
C ASN A 13 -1.30 8.90 9.93
N THR A 14 -2.03 7.80 10.02
CA THR A 14 -2.89 7.33 8.92
C THR A 14 -4.11 8.24 8.67
N LYS A 15 -4.76 8.79 9.71
CA LYS A 15 -5.96 9.63 9.56
C LYS A 15 -5.68 10.95 8.81
N LYS A 16 -4.65 11.69 9.21
CA LYS A 16 -4.23 12.94 8.54
C LYS A 16 -3.83 12.69 7.08
N PHE A 17 -3.22 11.54 6.80
CA PHE A 17 -2.81 11.15 5.46
C PHE A 17 -4.01 10.88 4.54
N ILE A 18 -5.05 10.22 5.06
CA ILE A 18 -6.28 9.93 4.32
C ILE A 18 -6.99 11.21 3.91
N GLU A 19 -7.13 12.17 4.84
CA GLU A 19 -7.78 13.45 4.56
C GLU A 19 -6.96 14.32 3.60
N LYS A 20 -5.64 14.37 3.79
CA LYS A 20 -4.74 15.17 2.95
C LYS A 20 -4.76 14.72 1.49
N PHE A 21 -4.77 13.41 1.24
CA PHE A 21 -4.62 12.85 -0.11
C PHE A 21 -5.93 12.29 -0.70
N LYS A 22 -7.06 12.52 -0.02
CA LYS A 22 -8.41 12.08 -0.45
C LYS A 22 -8.42 10.61 -0.90
N LEU A 23 -7.82 9.75 -0.09
CA LEU A 23 -7.71 8.33 -0.41
C LEU A 23 -9.07 7.64 -0.33
N THR A 24 -9.41 6.89 -1.37
CA THR A 24 -10.61 6.05 -1.41
C THR A 24 -10.50 4.90 -0.41
N GLN A 25 -11.63 4.33 0.02
CA GLN A 25 -11.64 3.21 0.96
C GLN A 25 -10.79 2.01 0.49
N ARG A 26 -10.74 1.77 -0.83
CA ARG A 26 -9.91 0.71 -1.41
C ARG A 26 -8.42 1.02 -1.28
N GLU A 27 -8.02 2.26 -1.54
CA GLU A 27 -6.63 2.71 -1.39
C GLU A 27 -6.19 2.65 0.08
N GLN A 28 -7.07 3.04 1.02
CA GLN A 28 -6.80 2.93 2.45
C GLN A 28 -6.56 1.49 2.91
N SER A 29 -7.39 0.57 2.42
CA SER A 29 -7.25 -0.86 2.70
C SER A 29 -5.93 -1.39 2.18
N LEU A 30 -5.57 -1.01 0.95
CA LEU A 30 -4.34 -1.42 0.29
C LEU A 30 -3.09 -0.88 1.01
N ILE A 31 -3.07 0.41 1.39
CA ILE A 31 -1.99 1.03 2.18
C ILE A 31 -1.83 0.33 3.53
N LYS A 32 -2.92 -0.06 4.19
CA LYS A 32 -2.85 -0.79 5.47
C LYS A 32 -2.08 -2.10 5.34
N TYR A 33 -2.20 -2.81 4.21
CA TYR A 33 -1.43 -4.03 3.97
C TYR A 33 0.02 -3.74 3.58
N ILE A 34 0.26 -2.69 2.79
CA ILE A 34 1.62 -2.25 2.43
C ILE A 34 2.42 -1.84 3.67
N LEU A 35 1.83 -1.04 4.56
CA LEU A 35 2.46 -0.61 5.81
C LEU A 35 2.76 -1.77 6.76
N LYS A 36 2.07 -2.90 6.60
CA LYS A 36 2.34 -4.15 7.33
C LYS A 36 3.42 -5.01 6.68
N GLY A 37 3.96 -4.60 5.51
CA GLY A 37 4.99 -5.32 4.79
C GLY A 37 4.50 -6.52 3.99
N TYR A 38 3.20 -6.60 3.69
CA TYR A 38 2.67 -7.72 2.89
C TYR A 38 3.05 -7.59 1.42
N THR A 39 3.28 -8.74 0.78
CA THR A 39 3.62 -8.81 -0.65
C THR A 39 2.40 -8.50 -1.53
N ASN A 40 2.64 -8.02 -2.75
CA ASN A 40 1.58 -7.76 -3.73
C ASN A 40 0.71 -9.00 -3.99
N THR A 41 1.31 -10.19 -4.01
CA THR A 41 0.61 -11.48 -4.13
C THR A 41 -0.34 -11.75 -2.95
N TYR A 42 0.11 -11.46 -1.72
CA TYR A 42 -0.74 -11.62 -0.53
C TYR A 42 -1.90 -10.62 -0.55
N ILE A 43 -1.63 -9.37 -0.91
CA ILE A 43 -2.63 -8.30 -1.01
C ILE A 43 -3.67 -8.65 -2.08
N ALA A 44 -3.22 -9.11 -3.25
CA ALA A 44 -4.08 -9.53 -4.36
C ALA A 44 -5.06 -10.63 -3.93
N LYS A 45 -4.56 -11.67 -3.26
CA LYS A 45 -5.39 -12.76 -2.71
C LYS A 45 -6.37 -12.26 -1.65
N THR A 46 -5.90 -11.41 -0.73
CA THR A 46 -6.73 -10.91 0.39
C THR A 46 -7.84 -9.99 -0.09
N LEU A 47 -7.59 -9.19 -1.12
CA LEU A 47 -8.54 -8.25 -1.69
C LEU A 47 -9.33 -8.82 -2.88
N PHE A 48 -9.12 -10.08 -3.23
CA PHE A 48 -9.74 -10.76 -4.39
C PHE A 48 -9.58 -9.98 -5.71
N ILE A 49 -8.38 -9.47 -5.96
CA ILE A 49 -8.02 -8.73 -7.18
C ILE A 49 -6.73 -9.29 -7.79
N SER A 50 -6.42 -8.92 -9.03
CA SER A 50 -5.16 -9.32 -9.66
C SER A 50 -3.97 -8.55 -9.08
N GLU A 51 -2.76 -9.13 -9.14
CA GLU A 51 -1.53 -8.41 -8.77
C GLU A 51 -1.32 -7.15 -9.62
N ASN A 52 -1.71 -7.18 -10.90
CA ASN A 52 -1.68 -5.99 -11.76
C ASN A 52 -2.61 -4.89 -11.24
N THR A 53 -3.78 -5.25 -10.73
CA THR A 53 -4.71 -4.32 -10.10
C THR A 53 -4.11 -3.73 -8.82
N VAL A 54 -3.41 -4.53 -8.01
CA VAL A 54 -2.66 -4.05 -6.84
C VAL A 54 -1.61 -3.03 -7.27
N LYS A 55 -0.76 -3.36 -8.26
CA LYS A 55 0.27 -2.45 -8.78
C LYS A 55 -0.33 -1.15 -9.31
N ARG A 56 -1.45 -1.21 -10.03
CA ARG A 56 -2.14 -0.01 -10.51
C ARG A 56 -2.67 0.84 -9.36
N HIS A 57 -3.28 0.24 -8.34
CA HIS A 57 -3.69 0.99 -7.16
C HIS A 57 -2.51 1.65 -6.43
N ILE A 58 -1.38 0.95 -6.33
CA ILE A 58 -0.14 1.50 -5.75
C ILE A 58 0.34 2.71 -6.55
N GLN A 59 0.39 2.60 -7.88
CA GLN A 59 0.77 3.70 -8.75
C GLN A 59 -0.14 4.92 -8.57
N ASN A 60 -1.45 4.72 -8.62
CA ASN A 60 -2.43 5.80 -8.42
C ASN A 60 -2.29 6.45 -7.04
N ILE A 61 -1.96 5.67 -6.00
CA ILE A 61 -1.67 6.20 -4.66
C ILE A 61 -0.41 7.06 -4.71
N PHE A 62 0.69 6.59 -5.30
CA PHE A 62 1.93 7.36 -5.38
C PHE A 62 1.79 8.66 -6.19
N GLU A 63 1.04 8.60 -7.30
CA GLU A 63 0.68 9.79 -8.08
C GLU A 63 -0.11 10.80 -7.23
N LYS A 64 -1.09 10.34 -6.45
CA LYS A 64 -1.81 11.20 -5.49
C LYS A 64 -0.93 11.76 -4.38
N LEU A 65 0.16 11.07 -4.05
CA LEU A 65 1.11 11.49 -3.03
C LEU A 65 2.19 12.45 -3.56
N GLU A 66 2.21 12.73 -4.88
CA GLU A 66 3.26 13.51 -5.54
C GLU A 66 4.68 12.96 -5.24
N ILE A 67 4.79 11.64 -5.03
CA ILE A 67 6.08 10.99 -4.82
C ILE A 67 6.57 10.51 -6.19
N ASP A 68 7.44 11.30 -6.80
CA ASP A 68 7.93 11.11 -8.18
C ASP A 68 8.90 9.94 -8.39
N SER A 69 9.14 9.05 -7.41
CA SER A 69 10.18 8.02 -7.60
C SER A 69 10.00 6.77 -6.73
N PHE A 70 9.57 5.67 -7.35
CA PHE A 70 9.74 4.31 -6.83
C PHE A 70 11.14 3.78 -7.22
N SER A 71 12.22 4.39 -6.72
CA SER A 71 13.60 3.97 -7.00
C SER A 71 14.31 3.40 -5.76
N SER A 72 13.64 3.32 -4.61
CA SER A 72 14.29 2.94 -3.35
C SER A 72 13.35 2.20 -2.41
N PHE A 73 12.83 1.05 -2.83
CA PHE A 73 12.18 0.07 -1.94
C PHE A 73 12.40 -1.36 -2.44
#